data_AF-A0A929XV72-F1
#
_entry.id   AF-A0A929XV72-F1
#
_cell.length_a   1.000
_cell.length_b   1.000
_cell.length_c   1.000
_cell.angle_alpha   90.00
_cell.angle_beta   90.00
_cell.angle_gamma   90.00
#
_symmetry.space_group_name_H-M   'P 1'
#
loop_
_entity.id
_entity.type
_entity.pdbx_description
1 polymer ?
#
loop_
_entity_poly.entity_id
_entity_poly.type
_entity_poly.pdbx_seq_one_letter_code
_entity_poly.pdbx_strand_id
1 'polypeptide(L)'
;AGASGEEAEDNLLLSDRAVNRTIPLILCEEEDVNGHHGATIGQLGEDLMFYCQARGISEEEARRMMVRARMKSVARMIPDDHIRGYVEDYLRKTL
;
A
#
# COMPACT_ATOMS: atom_id res chain seq x y z
N ALA A 1 20.90 -15.15 -19.74
CA ALA A 1 19.79 -16.07 -19.97
C ALA A 1 19.32 -16.56 -18.62
N GLY A 2 18.10 -16.20 -18.24
CA GLY A 2 17.42 -16.62 -17.02
C GLY A 2 17.05 -15.48 -16.07
N ALA A 3 17.04 -14.21 -16.51
CA ALA A 3 16.68 -13.10 -15.63
C ALA A 3 15.24 -13.25 -15.09
N SER A 4 15.04 -12.89 -13.82
CA SER A 4 13.73 -12.88 -13.18
C SER A 4 13.47 -11.57 -12.47
N GLY A 5 12.27 -11.04 -12.63
CA GLY A 5 11.81 -9.80 -12.00
C GLY A 5 10.36 -9.88 -11.60
N GLU A 6 10.05 -9.32 -10.43
CA GLU A 6 8.70 -9.22 -9.90
C GLU A 6 8.46 -7.79 -9.44
N GLU A 7 7.32 -7.24 -9.84
CA GLU A 7 6.83 -5.94 -9.40
C GLU A 7 5.41 -6.11 -8.85
N ALA A 8 5.18 -5.50 -7.68
CA ALA A 8 3.89 -5.55 -7.00
C ALA A 8 3.48 -4.14 -6.54
N GLU A 9 2.27 -3.76 -6.92
CA GLU A 9 1.68 -2.46 -6.59
C GLU A 9 0.37 -2.65 -5.81
N ASP A 10 0.21 -2.02 -4.64
CA ASP A 10 -1.10 -1.94 -3.98
C ASP A 10 -1.53 -0.50 -3.76
N ASN A 11 -2.67 -0.15 -4.34
CA ASN A 11 -3.27 1.17 -4.32
C ASN A 11 -4.54 1.18 -3.47
N LEU A 12 -4.52 1.97 -2.40
CA LEU A 12 -5.70 2.28 -1.61
C LEU A 12 -6.20 3.69 -1.94
N LEU A 13 -7.37 3.78 -2.56
CA LEU A 13 -8.03 5.04 -2.87
C LEU A 13 -8.73 5.58 -1.61
N LEU A 14 -8.35 6.78 -1.20
CA LEU A 14 -8.87 7.41 0.04
C LEU A 14 -10.04 8.36 -0.21
N SER A 15 -10.42 8.59 -1.47
CA SER A 15 -11.52 9.46 -1.87
C SER A 15 -12.15 8.95 -3.16
N ASP A 16 -13.45 9.21 -3.32
CA ASP A 16 -14.20 8.91 -4.56
C ASP A 16 -13.75 9.78 -5.74
N ARG A 17 -12.99 10.84 -5.47
CA ARG A 17 -12.37 11.69 -6.50
C ARG A 17 -10.94 11.27 -6.83
N ALA A 18 -10.37 10.32 -6.10
CA ALA A 18 -9.00 9.86 -6.34
C ALA A 18 -8.96 9.04 -7.64
N VAL A 19 -7.97 9.33 -8.48
CA VAL A 19 -7.73 8.61 -9.74
C VAL A 19 -6.33 8.02 -9.67
N ASN A 20 -6.23 6.69 -9.66
CA ASN A 20 -4.95 5.99 -9.88
C ASN A 20 -4.72 5.83 -11.40
N ARG A 21 -3.45 5.95 -11.83
CA ARG A 21 -3.01 5.70 -13.20
C ARG A 21 -1.75 4.83 -13.19
N THR A 22 -1.93 3.55 -12.93
CA THR A 22 -0.89 2.53 -13.09
C THR A 22 -0.64 2.23 -14.57
N ILE A 23 0.60 2.38 -15.04
CA ILE A 23 1.04 2.05 -16.40
C ILE A 23 2.32 1.21 -16.27
N PRO A 24 2.20 -0.11 -16.09
CA PRO A 24 3.35 -0.98 -15.91
C PRO A 24 4.07 -1.19 -17.24
N LEU A 25 5.39 -1.30 -17.19
CA LEU A 25 6.23 -1.59 -18.34
C LEU A 25 7.27 -2.65 -17.96
N ILE A 26 7.29 -3.75 -18.72
CA ILE A 26 8.31 -4.79 -18.60
C ILE A 26 9.11 -4.79 -19.91
N LEU A 27 10.41 -4.54 -19.82
CA LEU A 27 11.32 -4.54 -20.95
C LEU A 27 12.24 -5.76 -20.86
N CYS A 28 12.15 -6.63 -21.86
CA CYS A 28 12.92 -7.87 -21.93
C CYS A 28 13.93 -7.80 -23.08
N GLU A 29 15.21 -8.00 -22.78
CA GLU A 29 16.30 -8.01 -23.78
C GLU A 29 16.82 -9.43 -24.10
N GLU A 30 16.28 -10.46 -23.44
CA GLU A 30 16.63 -11.86 -23.68
C GLU A 30 15.38 -12.75 -23.76
N GLU A 31 15.49 -13.89 -24.42
CA GLU A 31 14.37 -14.83 -24.62
C GLU A 31 14.06 -15.66 -23.37
N ASP A 32 15.10 -16.06 -22.63
CA ASP A 32 14.98 -16.82 -21.38
C ASP A 32 14.83 -15.83 -20.21
N VAL A 33 13.62 -15.31 -20.00
CA VAL A 33 13.31 -14.32 -18.96
C VAL A 33 11.95 -14.60 -18.32
N ASN A 34 11.82 -14.26 -17.04
CA ASN A 34 10.60 -14.40 -16.28
C ASN A 34 10.24 -13.06 -15.59
N GLY A 35 9.29 -12.32 -16.15
CA GLY A 35 8.83 -11.03 -15.62
C GLY A 35 7.37 -11.09 -15.17
N HIS A 36 7.10 -10.67 -13.93
CA HIS A 36 5.75 -10.56 -13.38
C HIS A 36 5.47 -9.14 -12.90
N HIS A 37 4.26 -8.67 -13.16
CA HIS A 37 3.69 -7.46 -12.58
C HIS A 37 2.31 -7.79 -12.02
N GLY A 38 2.05 -7.39 -10.78
CA GLY A 38 0.74 -7.48 -10.16
C GLY A 38 0.35 -6.14 -9.55
N ALA A 39 -0.86 -5.66 -9.86
CA ALA A 39 -1.40 -4.46 -9.24
C ALA A 39 -2.77 -4.73 -8.60
N THR A 40 -2.97 -4.20 -7.40
CA THR A 40 -4.28 -4.08 -6.77
C THR A 40 -4.68 -2.62 -6.65
N ILE A 41 -5.94 -2.32 -6.95
CA ILE A 41 -6.51 -0.97 -6.80
C ILE A 41 -7.88 -1.12 -6.17
N GLY A 42 -8.12 -0.43 -5.07
CA GLY A 42 -9.40 -0.50 -4.40
C GLY A 42 -9.64 0.60 -3.37
N GLN A 43 -10.88 0.68 -2.92
CA GLN A 43 -11.28 1.46 -1.77
C GLN A 43 -11.44 0.55 -0.55
N LEU A 44 -11.61 1.16 0.63
CA LEU A 44 -11.98 0.40 1.83
C LEU A 44 -13.38 -0.18 1.64
N GLY A 45 -13.51 -1.49 1.85
CA GLY A 45 -14.78 -2.20 1.68
C GLY A 45 -15.84 -1.73 2.67
N GLU A 46 -17.08 -1.61 2.19
CA GLU A 46 -18.23 -1.18 2.98
C GLU A 46 -18.50 -2.12 4.17
N ASP A 47 -18.31 -3.43 4.00
CA ASP A 47 -18.48 -4.42 5.08
C ASP A 47 -17.53 -4.19 6.26
N LEU A 48 -16.27 -3.80 5.97
CA LEU A 48 -15.28 -3.48 6.99
C LEU A 48 -15.64 -2.18 7.71
N MET A 49 -16.11 -1.18 6.97
CA MET A 49 -16.57 0.08 7.55
C MET A 49 -17.80 -0.14 8.42
N PHE A 50 -18.78 -0.91 7.95
CA PHE A 50 -19.95 -1.32 8.71
C PHE A 50 -19.56 -2.06 10.00
N TYR A 51 -18.63 -3.00 9.91
CA TYR A 51 -18.13 -3.74 11.08
C TYR A 51 -17.44 -2.83 12.11
N CYS A 52 -16.65 -1.86 11.66
CA CYS A 52 -16.01 -0.87 12.52
C CYS A 52 -17.04 0.03 13.21
N GLN A 53 -18.00 0.56 12.44
CA GLN A 53 -19.07 1.42 12.95
C GLN A 53 -19.96 0.68 13.95
N ALA A 54 -20.28 -0.60 13.71
CA ALA A 54 -21.01 -1.44 14.66
C ALA A 54 -20.27 -1.63 16.01
N ARG A 55 -18.96 -1.37 16.07
CA ARG A 55 -18.14 -1.37 17.29
C ARG A 55 -17.90 0.03 17.87
N GLY A 56 -18.60 1.04 17.37
CA GLY A 56 -18.45 2.43 17.81
C GLY A 56 -17.22 3.13 17.26
N ILE A 57 -16.54 2.56 16.26
CA ILE A 57 -15.42 3.21 15.57
C ILE A 57 -16.00 4.05 14.43
N SER A 58 -15.79 5.37 14.48
CA SER A 58 -16.26 6.25 13.41
C SER A 58 -15.63 5.88 12.06
N GLU A 59 -16.30 6.21 10.96
CA GLU A 59 -15.74 5.98 9.62
C GLU A 59 -14.38 6.68 9.46
N GLU A 60 -14.26 7.93 9.93
CA GLU A 60 -13.01 8.68 9.89
C GLU A 60 -11.88 7.96 10.63
N GLU A 61 -12.17 7.46 11.83
CA GLU A 61 -11.18 6.75 12.64
C GLU A 61 -10.80 5.40 12.02
N ALA A 62 -11.78 4.65 11.49
CA ALA A 62 -11.54 3.42 10.76
C ALA A 62 -10.64 3.66 9.53
N ARG A 63 -10.93 4.70 8.73
CA ARG A 63 -10.08 5.10 7.60
C ARG A 63 -8.66 5.44 8.06
N ARG A 64 -8.51 6.24 9.11
CA ARG A 64 -7.21 6.62 9.68
C ARG A 64 -6.42 5.42 10.18
N MET A 65 -7.08 4.48 10.86
CA MET A 65 -6.48 3.23 11.31
C MET A 65 -5.91 2.41 10.15
N MET A 66 -6.66 2.28 9.05
CA MET A 66 -6.23 1.51 7.88
C MET A 66 -5.05 2.18 7.17
N VAL A 67 -5.08 3.49 6.98
CA VAL A 67 -3.95 4.25 6.41
C VAL A 67 -2.70 4.09 7.26
N ARG A 68 -2.82 4.27 8.58
CA ARG A 68 -1.71 4.08 9.52
C ARG A 68 -1.16 2.64 9.46
N ALA A 69 -2.03 1.64 9.39
CA ALA A 69 -1.62 0.24 9.30
C ALA A 69 -0.82 -0.04 8.01
N ARG A 70 -1.27 0.47 6.86
CA ARG A 70 -0.57 0.32 5.58
C ARG A 70 0.81 0.99 5.61
N MET A 71 0.88 2.25 6.07
CA MET A 71 2.13 3.01 6.14
C MET A 71 3.13 2.39 7.12
N LYS A 72 2.65 1.91 8.28
CA LYS A 72 3.51 1.15 9.21
C LYS A 72 4.04 -0.13 8.60
N SER A 73 3.26 -0.82 7.76
CA SER A 73 3.72 -2.02 7.08
C SER A 73 4.90 -1.75 6.15
N VAL A 74 4.87 -0.64 5.42
CA VAL A 74 5.97 -0.22 4.54
C VAL A 74 7.17 0.22 5.39
N ALA A 75 6.96 1.01 6.44
CA ALA A 75 8.04 1.45 7.33
C ALA A 75 8.83 0.28 7.93
N ARG A 76 8.15 -0.82 8.28
CA ARG A 76 8.80 -2.05 8.80
C ARG A 76 9.75 -2.74 7.82
N MET A 77 9.68 -2.43 6.52
CA MET A 77 10.61 -2.97 5.52
C MET A 77 11.98 -2.27 5.55
N ILE A 78 12.10 -1.12 6.22
CA ILE A 78 13.35 -0.38 6.35
C ILE A 78 14.26 -1.15 7.32
N PRO A 79 15.42 -1.67 6.87
CA PRO A 79 16.27 -2.51 7.72
C PRO A 79 17.01 -1.70 8.80
N ASP A 80 17.35 -0.45 8.52
CA ASP A 80 18.04 0.43 9.45
C ASP A 80 17.09 0.97 10.53
N ASP A 81 17.40 0.70 11.80
CA ASP A 81 16.53 1.05 12.92
C ASP A 81 16.45 2.57 13.18
N HIS A 82 17.53 3.31 12.89
CA HIS A 82 17.52 4.76 13.05
C HIS A 82 16.63 5.42 12.00
N ILE A 83 16.74 4.99 10.74
CA ILE A 83 15.88 5.48 9.64
C ILE A 83 14.44 5.06 9.87
N ARG A 84 14.21 3.80 10.29
CA ARG A 84 12.87 3.30 10.60
C ARG A 84 12.23 4.10 11.72
N GLY A 85 12.94 4.34 12.82
CA GLY A 85 12.45 5.16 13.93
C GLY A 85 12.12 6.59 13.52
N TYR A 86 12.98 7.21 12.70
CA TYR A 86 12.71 8.53 12.14
C TYR A 86 11.43 8.56 11.29
N VAL A 87 11.24 7.57 10.40
CA VAL A 87 10.04 7.46 9.55
C VAL A 87 8.80 7.21 10.40
N GLU A 88 8.86 6.32 11.39
CA GLU A 88 7.72 6.03 12.28
C GLU A 88 7.30 7.26 13.11
N ASP A 89 8.26 8.04 13.59
CA ASP A 89 7.99 9.29 14.29
C ASP A 89 7.38 10.35 13.38
N TYR A 90 7.84 10.44 12.13
CA TYR A 90 7.24 11.31 11.11
C TYR A 90 5.80 10.90 10.80
N LEU A 91 5.55 9.60 10.58
CA LEU A 91 4.22 9.06 10.32
C LEU A 91 3.27 9.32 11.49
N ARG A 92 3.74 9.19 12.73
CA ARG A 92 2.94 9.46 13.95
C ARG A 92 2.49 10.92 14.06
N LYS A 93 3.30 11.86 13.57
CA LYS A 93 2.99 13.30 13.60
C LYS A 93 2.05 13.72 12.46
N THR A 94 2.05 12.97 11.36
CA THR A 94 1.38 13.37 10.11
C THR A 94 0.05 12.66 9.89
N LEU A 95 -0.08 11.41 10.36
CA LEU A 95 -1.26 10.56 10.25
C LEU A 95 -1.96 10.43 11.59
#